data_AF-A0A060SE13-F1
#
_entry.id   AF-A0A060SE13-F1
#
_cell.length_a   1.000
_cell.length_b   1.000
_cell.length_c   1.000
_cell.angle_alpha   90.00
_cell.angle_beta   90.00
_cell.angle_gamma   90.00
#
_symmetry.space_group_name_H-M   'P 1'
#
loop_
_entity.id
_entity.type
_entity.pdbx_description
1 polymer ?
#
loop_
_entity_poly.entity_id
_entity_poly.type
_entity_poly.pdbx_seq_one_letter_code
_entity_poly.pdbx_strand_id
1 'polypeptide(L)'
;MQAVKIDASYAKAWARLAAASAGLGKRQETVDAWQRALAVLPVEKLTPAQQKQRDLYSTKLSEAKAKAAERAQGYTPPHITLSVRDEDKPWNRAAKVVQELLPSNTWNSSTIVSAFKNWSSGLEMMNQLRIIQTSAGPGCFGHMGVIERLSNAVIEDSRAFVLMDQDFFSKYNQKGEDECSLLPNVLPDDSSIHTEVVVEVSQSRAWKDGGAKTVMEEAPKRVQREGWDTTRFALAVTVRGWLLRAFMQENVMHDIGAALDFYTSAIEVIQWGMQRWRDVPINEKGSIFQASFLRGVKCLRLDACIKAYTEHRGPSSKMPLSQILAGANELLDELSAAPGEPDEETGIPYFMCFTRYPLAHAHSLRGFYHQHIARNARQAGSPALEVSESFQAAAAAYMQAADIFPQDDEKHVMHLHFAVDALMEAGSPASQILGLLDRIRDGIPIVKRIWEFSADAVSGCDAMLYRDMSLRKRLVQRMQDGQIAADGIICTLEHRRLHD
;
A
#
# COMPACT_ATOMS: atom_id res chain seq x y z
N MET A 1 -23.57 8.44 17.72
CA MET A 1 -22.93 9.65 18.31
C MET A 1 -23.89 10.58 19.06
N GLN A 2 -25.14 10.79 18.62
CA GLN A 2 -26.07 11.71 19.33
C GLN A 2 -26.36 11.30 20.78
N ALA A 3 -26.48 10.01 21.10
CA ALA A 3 -26.83 9.55 22.45
C ALA A 3 -25.80 9.96 23.54
N VAL A 4 -24.49 9.87 23.27
CA VAL A 4 -23.44 10.31 24.22
C VAL A 4 -23.30 11.83 24.30
N LYS A 5 -23.80 12.56 23.30
CA LYS A 5 -23.88 14.04 23.33
C LYS A 5 -25.08 14.54 24.13
N ILE A 6 -26.16 13.75 24.16
CA ILE A 6 -27.38 14.06 24.92
C ILE A 6 -27.20 13.73 26.40
N ASP A 7 -26.58 12.58 26.71
CA ASP A 7 -26.26 12.19 28.08
C ASP A 7 -24.87 11.55 28.14
N ALA A 8 -23.90 12.34 28.61
CA ALA A 8 -22.52 11.90 28.76
C ALA A 8 -22.33 10.89 29.91
N SER A 9 -23.30 10.77 30.83
CA SER A 9 -23.27 9.84 31.97
C SER A 9 -23.83 8.45 31.63
N TYR A 10 -24.40 8.28 30.43
CA TYR A 10 -25.07 7.04 30.07
C TYR A 10 -24.09 5.93 29.62
N ALA A 11 -23.69 5.08 30.57
CA ALA A 11 -22.72 3.98 30.37
C ALA A 11 -23.01 3.08 29.15
N LYS A 12 -24.29 2.73 28.92
CA LYS A 12 -24.69 1.87 27.80
C LYS A 12 -24.49 2.53 26.43
N ALA A 13 -24.58 3.86 26.34
CA ALA A 13 -24.31 4.57 25.09
C ALA A 13 -22.82 4.54 24.75
N TRP A 14 -21.94 4.69 25.73
CA TRP A 14 -20.49 4.52 25.56
C TRP A 14 -20.13 3.08 25.16
N ALA A 15 -20.74 2.07 25.79
CA ALA A 15 -20.55 0.67 25.41
C ALA A 15 -20.99 0.36 23.97
N ARG A 16 -22.13 0.93 23.52
CA ARG A 16 -22.60 0.79 22.14
C ARG A 16 -21.69 1.52 21.15
N LEU A 17 -21.14 2.67 21.54
CA LEU A 17 -20.13 3.37 20.75
C LEU A 17 -18.87 2.51 20.61
N ALA A 18 -18.39 1.92 21.71
CA ALA A 18 -17.23 1.04 21.70
C ALA A 18 -17.45 -0.18 20.80
N ALA A 19 -18.62 -0.82 20.87
CA ALA A 19 -18.96 -1.94 19.98
C ALA A 19 -19.04 -1.52 18.51
N ALA A 20 -19.62 -0.35 18.21
CA ALA A 20 -19.68 0.19 16.85
C ALA A 20 -18.28 0.54 16.32
N SER A 21 -17.45 1.22 17.11
CA SER A 21 -16.06 1.53 16.79
C SER A 21 -15.24 0.25 16.58
N ALA A 22 -15.49 -0.80 17.36
CA ALA A 22 -14.86 -2.11 17.18
C ALA A 22 -15.26 -2.74 15.83
N GLY A 23 -16.54 -2.68 15.46
CA GLY A 23 -17.04 -3.16 14.16
C GLY A 23 -16.53 -2.35 12.96
N LEU A 24 -16.11 -1.10 13.21
CA LEU A 24 -15.47 -0.20 12.24
C LEU A 24 -13.93 -0.29 12.26
N GLY A 25 -13.33 -1.16 13.08
CA GLY A 25 -11.87 -1.30 13.17
C GLY A 25 -11.17 -0.14 13.88
N LYS A 26 -11.91 0.81 14.47
CA LYS A 26 -11.36 1.99 15.14
C LYS A 26 -10.91 1.64 16.56
N ARG A 27 -9.73 1.04 16.67
CA ARG A 27 -9.22 0.40 17.89
C ARG A 27 -9.06 1.38 19.06
N GLN A 28 -8.48 2.56 18.81
CA GLN A 28 -8.32 3.55 19.88
C GLN A 28 -9.67 4.10 20.36
N GLU A 29 -10.56 4.48 19.42
CA GLU A 29 -11.92 4.91 19.77
C GLU A 29 -12.69 3.82 20.54
N THR A 30 -12.41 2.54 20.25
CA THR A 30 -12.97 1.40 21.00
C THR A 30 -12.44 1.36 22.44
N VAL A 31 -11.14 1.51 22.63
CA VAL A 31 -10.51 1.55 23.97
C VAL A 31 -11.04 2.75 24.76
N ASP A 32 -11.04 3.94 24.17
CA ASP A 32 -11.49 5.18 24.82
C ASP A 32 -12.97 5.10 25.19
N ALA A 33 -13.81 4.56 24.30
CA ALA A 33 -15.24 4.38 24.57
C ALA A 33 -15.50 3.33 25.66
N TRP A 34 -14.72 2.24 25.75
CA TRP A 34 -14.81 1.29 26.86
C TRP A 34 -14.32 1.87 28.19
N GLN A 35 -13.24 2.66 28.19
CA GLN A 35 -12.77 3.38 29.37
C GLN A 35 -13.82 4.37 29.88
N ARG A 36 -14.42 5.15 28.97
CA ARG A 36 -15.53 6.06 29.28
C ARG A 36 -16.74 5.30 29.83
N ALA A 37 -17.10 4.16 29.23
CA ALA A 37 -18.21 3.33 29.70
C ALA A 37 -18.02 2.83 31.14
N LEU A 38 -16.78 2.53 31.55
CA LEU A 38 -16.43 2.17 32.92
C LEU A 38 -16.41 3.38 33.86
N ALA A 39 -15.88 4.52 33.39
CA ALA A 39 -15.74 5.73 34.20
C ALA A 39 -17.09 6.33 34.65
N VAL A 40 -18.15 6.12 33.88
CA VAL A 40 -19.50 6.63 34.19
C VAL A 40 -20.36 5.65 34.98
N LEU A 41 -19.86 4.46 35.33
CA LEU A 41 -20.55 3.54 36.23
C LEU A 41 -20.39 3.99 37.70
N PRO A 42 -21.38 3.74 38.58
CA PRO A 42 -21.26 4.06 40.00
C PRO A 42 -20.08 3.32 40.65
N VAL A 43 -19.34 4.02 41.52
CA VAL A 43 -18.13 3.47 42.17
C VAL A 43 -18.48 2.68 43.44
N GLU A 44 -19.55 3.06 44.13
CA GLU A 44 -20.00 2.46 45.40
C GLU A 44 -21.44 1.94 45.31
N LYS A 45 -21.80 0.94 46.13
CA LYS A 45 -23.15 0.35 46.24
C LYS A 45 -23.72 -0.17 44.91
N LEU A 46 -22.90 -0.91 44.18
CA LEU A 46 -23.27 -1.52 42.91
C LEU A 46 -24.43 -2.53 43.09
N THR A 47 -25.48 -2.36 42.29
CA THR A 47 -26.49 -3.43 42.14
C THR A 47 -25.87 -4.65 41.45
N PRO A 48 -26.42 -5.86 41.63
CA PRO A 48 -25.94 -7.06 40.92
C PRO A 48 -25.90 -6.90 39.40
N ALA A 49 -26.82 -6.11 38.83
CA ALA A 49 -26.86 -5.81 37.40
C ALA A 49 -25.73 -4.86 36.96
N GLN A 50 -25.38 -3.86 37.78
CA GLN A 50 -24.28 -2.94 37.51
C GLN A 50 -22.92 -3.61 37.72
N GLN A 51 -22.81 -4.55 38.67
CA GLN A 51 -21.62 -5.38 38.84
C GLN A 51 -21.36 -6.20 37.58
N LYS A 52 -22.38 -6.90 37.05
CA LYS A 52 -22.27 -7.64 35.78
C LYS A 52 -21.88 -6.74 34.60
N GLN A 53 -22.38 -5.50 34.55
CA GLN A 53 -22.00 -4.53 33.51
C GLN A 53 -20.54 -4.10 33.64
N ARG A 54 -20.08 -3.81 34.85
CA ARG A 54 -18.69 -3.45 35.13
C ARG A 54 -17.75 -4.58 34.74
N ASP A 55 -18.08 -5.83 35.09
CA ASP A 55 -17.30 -7.01 34.74
C ASP A 55 -17.24 -7.17 33.22
N LEU A 56 -18.38 -7.11 32.53
CA LEU A 56 -18.46 -7.19 31.08
C LEU A 56 -17.63 -6.09 30.39
N TYR A 57 -17.73 -4.84 30.85
CA TYR A 57 -17.02 -3.71 30.24
C TYR A 57 -15.52 -3.79 30.52
N SER A 58 -15.12 -4.28 31.70
CA SER A 58 -13.72 -4.54 32.04
C SER A 58 -13.12 -5.63 31.16
N THR A 59 -13.84 -6.76 30.98
CA THR A 59 -13.43 -7.81 30.05
C THR A 59 -13.29 -7.28 28.62
N LYS A 60 -14.28 -6.50 28.14
CA LYS A 60 -14.24 -5.93 26.79
C LYS A 60 -13.14 -4.88 26.61
N LEU A 61 -12.84 -4.08 27.64
CA LEU A 61 -11.70 -3.18 27.65
C LEU A 61 -10.38 -3.96 27.60
N SER A 62 -10.27 -5.04 28.38
CA SER A 62 -9.07 -5.89 28.40
C SER A 62 -8.85 -6.57 27.04
N GLU A 63 -9.90 -7.14 26.43
CA GLU A 63 -9.85 -7.68 25.06
C GLU A 63 -9.44 -6.61 24.03
N ALA A 64 -9.98 -5.39 24.15
CA ALA A 64 -9.65 -4.28 23.26
C ALA A 64 -8.20 -3.81 23.44
N LYS A 65 -7.71 -3.74 24.68
CA LYS A 65 -6.31 -3.41 25.01
C LYS A 65 -5.35 -4.50 24.57
N ALA A 66 -5.68 -5.77 24.79
CA ALA A 66 -4.88 -6.91 24.33
C ALA A 66 -4.77 -6.92 22.81
N LYS A 67 -5.88 -6.71 22.08
CA LYS A 67 -5.84 -6.58 20.61
C LYS A 67 -5.08 -5.35 20.11
N ALA A 68 -5.02 -4.27 20.89
CA ALA A 68 -4.18 -3.12 20.59
C ALA A 68 -2.69 -3.41 20.88
N ALA A 69 -2.40 -4.11 21.98
CA ALA A 69 -1.06 -4.43 22.46
C ALA A 69 -0.39 -5.58 21.68
N GLU A 70 -1.12 -6.64 21.27
CA GLU A 70 -0.62 -7.70 20.37
C GLU A 70 -0.09 -7.13 19.04
N ARG A 71 -0.60 -5.96 18.65
CA ARG A 71 -0.18 -5.25 17.45
C ARG A 71 0.94 -4.22 17.71
N ALA A 72 1.06 -3.75 18.96
CA ALA A 72 2.14 -2.88 19.41
C ALA A 72 3.42 -3.68 19.73
N GLN A 73 3.30 -4.95 20.12
CA GLN A 73 4.42 -5.89 20.24
C GLN A 73 4.94 -6.30 18.85
N GLY A 74 5.72 -5.40 18.24
CA GLY A 74 7.02 -5.74 17.67
C GLY A 74 7.07 -6.64 16.43
N TYR A 75 6.01 -6.77 15.63
CA TYR A 75 6.20 -7.24 14.26
C TYR A 75 6.68 -6.07 13.42
N THR A 76 7.99 -5.95 13.23
CA THR A 76 8.51 -5.31 12.02
C THR A 76 8.43 -6.37 10.93
N PRO A 77 7.59 -6.17 9.90
CA PRO A 77 7.50 -7.15 8.85
C PRO A 77 8.87 -7.41 8.19
N PRO A 78 9.20 -8.64 7.80
CA PRO A 78 10.47 -8.99 7.14
C PRO A 78 10.75 -8.16 5.89
N HIS A 79 9.70 -7.66 5.21
CA HIS A 79 9.84 -6.79 4.05
C HIS A 79 10.39 -5.40 4.37
N ILE A 80 10.50 -5.04 5.65
CA ILE A 80 10.92 -3.73 6.13
C ILE A 80 12.37 -3.75 6.66
N THR A 81 12.86 -4.91 7.10
CA THR A 81 14.24 -5.11 7.59
C THR A 81 14.99 -6.11 6.70
N LEU A 82 15.69 -5.63 5.67
CA LEU A 82 16.52 -6.46 4.80
C LEU A 82 17.87 -6.78 5.46
N SER A 83 17.98 -7.96 6.09
CA SER A 83 19.22 -8.47 6.69
C SER A 83 20.12 -9.16 5.66
N VAL A 84 20.58 -8.41 4.66
CA VAL A 84 21.47 -8.87 3.59
C VAL A 84 22.68 -7.95 3.47
N ARG A 85 23.78 -8.43 2.87
CA ARG A 85 24.98 -7.61 2.66
C ARG A 85 24.62 -6.38 1.84
N ASP A 86 25.32 -5.27 2.10
CA ASP A 86 24.95 -4.01 1.46
C ASP A 86 25.01 -4.11 -0.08
N GLU A 87 26.06 -4.72 -0.61
CA GLU A 87 26.26 -5.01 -2.04
C GLU A 87 25.17 -5.89 -2.68
N ASP A 88 24.47 -6.67 -1.87
CA ASP A 88 23.44 -7.64 -2.26
C ASP A 88 22.02 -7.03 -2.22
N LYS A 89 21.87 -5.81 -1.70
CA LYS A 89 20.57 -5.12 -1.65
C LYS A 89 20.05 -4.81 -3.06
N PRO A 90 18.73 -4.93 -3.31
CA PRO A 90 18.18 -4.76 -4.66
C PRO A 90 18.55 -3.45 -5.35
N TRP A 91 18.52 -2.31 -4.64
CA TRP A 91 18.91 -1.01 -5.22
C TRP A 91 20.40 -0.93 -5.60
N ASN A 92 21.28 -1.58 -4.85
CA ASN A 92 22.72 -1.60 -5.15
C ASN A 92 23.02 -2.53 -6.33
N ARG A 93 22.35 -3.68 -6.41
CA ARG A 93 22.43 -4.58 -7.58
C ARG A 93 21.83 -3.93 -8.83
N ALA A 94 20.67 -3.29 -8.70
CA ALA A 94 20.03 -2.55 -9.78
C ALA A 94 20.91 -1.39 -10.29
N ALA A 95 21.57 -0.64 -9.40
CA ALA A 95 22.47 0.43 -9.81
C ALA A 95 23.63 -0.07 -10.71
N LYS A 96 24.17 -1.27 -10.43
CA LYS A 96 25.19 -1.91 -11.28
C LYS A 96 24.60 -2.32 -12.64
N VAL A 97 23.43 -2.96 -12.64
CA VAL A 97 22.75 -3.38 -13.89
C VAL A 97 22.39 -2.17 -14.77
N VAL A 98 21.89 -1.09 -14.18
CA VAL A 98 21.60 0.16 -14.91
C VAL A 98 22.84 0.68 -15.61
N GLN A 99 24.00 0.71 -14.94
CA GLN A 99 25.26 1.16 -15.54
C GLN A 99 25.68 0.32 -16.76
N GLU A 100 25.43 -0.99 -16.73
CA GLU A 100 25.71 -1.90 -17.85
C GLU A 100 24.76 -1.68 -19.04
N LEU A 101 23.51 -1.26 -18.80
CA LEU A 101 22.46 -1.09 -19.81
C LEU A 101 22.41 0.33 -20.41
N LEU A 102 23.04 1.32 -19.78
CA LEU A 102 23.13 2.70 -20.30
C LEU A 102 23.63 2.75 -21.76
N PRO A 103 24.69 2.01 -22.16
CA PRO A 103 25.20 2.08 -23.53
C PRO A 103 24.25 1.50 -24.59
N SER A 104 23.38 0.57 -24.20
CA SER A 104 22.45 -0.11 -25.11
C SER A 104 21.06 0.53 -25.15
N ASN A 105 20.88 1.68 -24.47
CA ASN A 105 19.59 2.36 -24.31
C ASN A 105 18.43 1.40 -23.98
N THR A 106 18.71 0.38 -23.18
CA THR A 106 17.73 -0.68 -22.88
C THR A 106 16.93 -0.28 -21.65
N TRP A 107 15.61 -0.21 -21.78
CA TRP A 107 14.71 0.28 -20.72
C TRP A 107 14.27 -0.82 -19.75
N ASN A 108 15.01 -1.92 -19.68
CA ASN A 108 14.75 -3.04 -18.77
C ASN A 108 15.54 -2.82 -17.48
N SER A 109 15.12 -1.83 -16.70
CA SER A 109 15.69 -1.61 -15.38
C SER A 109 14.64 -1.10 -14.41
N SER A 110 14.67 -1.63 -13.19
CA SER A 110 13.75 -1.29 -12.11
C SER A 110 13.83 0.18 -11.67
N THR A 111 12.69 0.75 -11.28
CA THR A 111 12.53 2.09 -10.69
C THR A 111 13.16 2.21 -9.28
N ILE A 112 13.55 1.06 -8.69
CA ILE A 112 14.08 0.96 -7.33
C ILE A 112 15.31 1.84 -7.06
N VAL A 113 16.15 2.12 -8.07
CA VAL A 113 17.35 2.97 -7.88
C VAL A 113 16.95 4.42 -7.59
N SER A 114 16.00 4.97 -8.37
CA SER A 114 15.47 6.32 -8.16
C SER A 114 14.72 6.40 -6.83
N ALA A 115 13.83 5.43 -6.59
CA ALA A 115 13.04 5.37 -5.38
C ALA A 115 13.93 5.30 -4.14
N PHE A 116 14.97 4.45 -4.13
CA PHE A 116 15.90 4.34 -3.02
C PHE A 116 16.76 5.59 -2.83
N LYS A 117 17.19 6.26 -3.91
CA LYS A 117 17.90 7.55 -3.81
C LYS A 117 17.03 8.61 -3.13
N ASN A 118 15.74 8.68 -3.48
CA ASN A 118 14.78 9.56 -2.82
C ASN A 118 14.61 9.17 -1.34
N TRP A 119 14.44 7.88 -1.04
CA TRP A 119 14.27 7.36 0.31
C TRP A 119 15.47 7.70 1.20
N SER A 120 16.66 7.26 0.79
CA SER A 120 17.93 7.49 1.50
C SER A 120 18.25 8.96 1.72
N SER A 121 18.05 9.82 0.70
CA SER A 121 18.26 11.26 0.84
C SER A 121 17.27 11.89 1.82
N GLY A 122 16.01 11.43 1.81
CA GLY A 122 15.01 11.85 2.80
C GLY A 122 15.39 11.45 4.22
N LEU A 123 15.88 10.22 4.42
CA LEU A 123 16.38 9.75 5.71
C LEU A 123 17.61 10.53 6.19
N GLU A 124 18.57 10.81 5.30
CA GLU A 124 19.75 11.61 5.63
C GLU A 124 19.37 13.01 6.12
N MET A 125 18.43 13.66 5.42
CA MET A 125 17.91 14.97 5.81
C MET A 125 17.16 14.90 7.16
N MET A 126 16.34 13.86 7.37
CA MET A 126 15.64 13.65 8.64
C MET A 126 16.60 13.41 9.82
N ASN A 127 17.71 12.70 9.57
CA ASN A 127 18.74 12.44 10.59
C ASN A 127 19.55 13.68 10.98
N GLN A 128 19.40 14.79 10.24
CA GLN A 128 19.98 16.09 10.58
C GLN A 128 19.08 16.97 11.44
N LEU A 129 17.90 16.47 11.84
CA LEU A 129 17.00 17.14 12.78
C LEU A 129 17.73 17.45 14.10
N ARG A 130 17.71 18.72 14.52
CA ARG A 130 18.36 19.20 15.75
C ARG A 130 17.35 19.90 16.65
N ILE A 131 17.40 19.57 17.94
CA ILE A 131 16.76 20.36 18.98
C ILE A 131 17.67 21.55 19.28
N ILE A 132 17.17 22.76 19.07
CA ILE A 132 17.87 24.01 19.33
C ILE A 132 17.24 24.72 20.53
N GLN A 133 18.04 25.30 21.41
CA GLN A 133 17.50 26.10 22.52
C GLN A 133 17.17 27.51 22.01
N THR A 134 15.94 27.95 22.21
CA THR A 134 15.48 29.30 21.86
C THR A 134 15.07 30.07 23.10
N SER A 135 14.91 31.39 22.99
CA SER A 135 14.41 32.24 24.09
C SER A 135 12.99 31.87 24.54
N ALA A 136 12.24 31.12 23.74
CA ALA A 136 10.90 30.62 24.04
C ALA A 136 10.89 29.14 24.49
N GLY A 137 12.06 28.54 24.74
CA GLY A 137 12.22 27.13 25.10
C GLY A 137 12.85 26.28 23.98
N PRO A 138 12.87 24.94 24.13
CA PRO A 138 13.39 24.02 23.12
C PRO A 138 12.59 24.15 21.81
N GLY A 139 13.28 24.45 20.72
CA GLY A 139 12.78 24.48 19.36
C GLY A 139 13.41 23.37 18.51
N CYS A 140 12.86 23.15 17.32
CA CYS A 140 13.43 22.21 16.36
C CYS A 140 13.89 22.90 15.07
N PHE A 141 15.03 22.45 14.57
CA PHE A 141 15.58 22.82 13.29
C PHE A 141 15.73 21.55 12.45
N GLY A 142 14.93 21.45 11.39
CA GLY A 142 14.92 20.35 10.42
C GLY A 142 15.03 20.88 8.99
N HIS A 143 14.99 19.97 8.02
CA HIS A 143 15.14 20.29 6.60
C HIS A 143 13.81 20.21 5.86
N MET A 144 13.45 21.27 5.14
CA MET A 144 12.29 21.23 4.24
C MET A 144 12.50 20.23 3.10
N GLY A 145 11.45 19.52 2.72
CA GLY A 145 11.44 18.58 1.59
C GLY A 145 11.72 17.12 1.97
N VAL A 146 11.82 16.78 3.25
CA VAL A 146 11.92 15.38 3.69
C VAL A 146 10.67 14.60 3.31
N ILE A 147 9.48 15.13 3.64
CA ILE A 147 8.20 14.52 3.31
C ILE A 147 8.07 14.33 1.80
N GLU A 148 8.51 15.29 0.99
CA GLU A 148 8.52 15.18 -0.46
C GLU A 148 9.35 14.00 -0.94
N ARG A 149 10.61 13.92 -0.51
CA ARG A 149 11.52 12.84 -0.90
C ARG A 149 11.00 11.46 -0.50
N LEU A 150 10.57 11.30 0.75
CA LEU A 150 10.02 10.03 1.24
C LEU A 150 8.74 9.65 0.47
N SER A 151 7.86 10.61 0.19
CA SER A 151 6.62 10.36 -0.54
C SER A 151 6.86 10.00 -2.01
N ASN A 152 7.83 10.64 -2.68
CA ASN A 152 8.22 10.30 -4.05
C ASN A 152 8.80 8.89 -4.10
N ALA A 153 9.65 8.52 -3.14
CA ALA A 153 10.20 7.17 -3.07
C ALA A 153 9.11 6.09 -3.03
N VAL A 154 8.12 6.26 -2.15
CA VAL A 154 7.00 5.32 -2.00
C VAL A 154 6.13 5.24 -3.26
N ILE A 155 5.91 6.37 -3.94
CA ILE A 155 5.18 6.41 -5.21
C ILE A 155 5.95 5.72 -6.35
N GLU A 156 7.26 5.96 -6.44
CA GLU A 156 8.11 5.43 -7.51
C GLU A 156 8.31 3.91 -7.39
N ASP A 157 8.62 3.44 -6.18
CA ASP A 157 8.69 2.02 -5.84
C ASP A 157 8.61 1.83 -4.32
N SER A 158 7.48 1.32 -3.84
CA SER A 158 7.29 1.05 -2.41
C SER A 158 8.31 0.07 -1.82
N ARG A 159 8.97 -0.75 -2.65
CA ARG A 159 10.06 -1.67 -2.22
C ARG A 159 11.32 -0.93 -1.78
N ALA A 160 11.45 0.37 -2.08
CA ALA A 160 12.52 1.21 -1.54
C ALA A 160 12.34 1.51 -0.04
N PHE A 161 11.12 1.33 0.49
CA PHE A 161 10.83 1.53 1.90
C PHE A 161 11.53 0.47 2.75
N VAL A 162 12.56 0.89 3.47
CA VAL A 162 13.30 0.06 4.43
C VAL A 162 13.58 0.84 5.70
N LEU A 163 13.37 0.19 6.84
CA LEU A 163 13.72 0.74 8.14
C LEU A 163 15.12 0.24 8.49
N MET A 164 16.12 1.11 8.30
CA MET A 164 17.50 0.83 8.74
C MET A 164 17.78 1.35 10.15
N ASP A 165 17.01 2.34 10.61
CA ASP A 165 17.22 3.03 11.88
C ASP A 165 16.17 2.60 12.92
N GLN A 166 16.61 2.15 14.09
CA GLN A 166 15.71 1.74 15.19
C GLN A 166 14.85 2.90 15.72
N ASP A 167 15.29 4.14 15.52
CA ASP A 167 14.62 5.36 15.98
C ASP A 167 13.85 6.09 14.87
N PHE A 168 13.68 5.47 13.68
CA PHE A 168 12.97 6.06 12.55
C PHE A 168 11.61 6.64 12.98
N PHE A 169 10.79 5.86 13.70
CA PHE A 169 9.47 6.33 14.12
C PHE A 169 9.55 7.46 15.13
N SER A 170 10.53 7.46 16.03
CA SER A 170 10.73 8.55 16.98
C SER A 170 11.08 9.87 16.28
N LYS A 171 11.91 9.81 15.22
CA LYS A 171 12.28 10.97 14.39
C LYS A 171 11.17 11.42 13.44
N TYR A 172 10.43 10.45 12.90
CA TYR A 172 9.37 10.68 11.92
C TYR A 172 8.07 11.18 12.60
N ASN A 173 7.64 10.52 13.68
CA ASN A 173 6.42 10.80 14.45
C ASN A 173 6.62 10.49 15.95
N GLN A 174 6.91 11.48 16.78
CA GLN A 174 7.12 11.27 18.21
C GLN A 174 5.77 11.12 18.91
N LYS A 175 5.47 9.88 19.28
CA LYS A 175 5.22 9.49 20.67
C LYS A 175 5.93 8.14 20.91
N GLY A 176 7.18 8.20 21.33
CA GLY A 176 7.66 7.29 22.39
C GLY A 176 7.52 8.10 23.69
N GLU A 177 6.97 7.61 24.78
CA GLU A 177 7.21 6.30 25.40
C GLU A 177 5.98 5.70 26.12
N ASP A 178 4.76 6.16 25.84
CA ASP A 178 3.54 5.48 26.31
C ASP A 178 2.73 4.96 25.11
N GLU A 179 2.52 3.65 25.09
CA GLU A 179 1.87 2.86 24.03
C GLU A 179 0.59 3.51 23.47
N CYS A 180 0.43 3.45 22.14
CA CYS A 180 -0.84 3.60 21.44
C CYS A 180 -1.66 4.87 21.77
N SER A 181 -1.28 6.03 21.23
CA SER A 181 -2.23 7.15 20.99
C SER A 181 -1.66 8.25 20.10
N LEU A 182 -1.85 8.15 18.77
CA LEU A 182 -1.68 9.29 17.84
C LEU A 182 -2.75 9.19 16.72
N LEU A 183 -3.89 9.90 16.69
CA LEU A 183 -4.51 10.98 17.46
C LEU A 183 -6.02 10.90 17.18
N PRO A 184 -6.90 11.08 18.18
CA PRO A 184 -8.04 11.97 18.01
C PRO A 184 -7.89 13.15 18.99
N ASN A 185 -7.91 14.37 18.44
CA ASN A 185 -8.16 15.65 19.13
C ASN A 185 -7.63 15.79 20.57
N VAL A 186 -6.43 16.37 20.70
CA VAL A 186 -5.96 17.32 21.74
C VAL A 186 -4.44 17.36 21.57
N LEU A 187 -3.91 18.44 20.99
CA LEU A 187 -2.58 18.91 21.38
C LEU A 187 -2.76 19.50 22.78
N PRO A 188 -2.08 19.01 23.82
CA PRO A 188 -1.93 19.81 25.02
C PRO A 188 -1.21 21.09 24.60
N ASP A 189 -1.73 22.24 25.03
CA ASP A 189 -0.87 23.37 25.34
C ASP A 189 0.23 22.82 26.24
N ASP A 190 1.42 22.57 25.70
CA ASP A 190 2.74 22.96 26.22
C ASP A 190 3.83 22.06 25.62
N SER A 191 4.88 22.74 25.15
CA SER A 191 6.24 22.34 24.74
C SER A 191 6.63 20.84 24.56
N SER A 192 7.33 20.58 23.43
CA SER A 192 8.31 19.48 23.21
C SER A 192 7.94 18.28 22.31
N ILE A 193 7.15 18.46 21.23
CA ILE A 193 7.06 17.46 20.15
C ILE A 193 7.94 17.90 18.99
N HIS A 194 8.96 17.10 18.69
CA HIS A 194 10.11 17.50 17.89
C HIS A 194 10.39 16.48 16.78
N THR A 195 9.51 16.42 15.77
CA THR A 195 9.72 15.58 14.57
C THR A 195 9.79 16.36 13.29
N GLU A 196 10.43 15.78 12.29
CA GLU A 196 10.57 16.40 10.97
C GLU A 196 9.21 16.72 10.34
N VAL A 197 8.24 15.82 10.50
CA VAL A 197 6.86 16.06 10.04
C VAL A 197 6.24 17.28 10.72
N VAL A 198 6.43 17.45 12.03
CA VAL A 198 5.92 18.61 12.77
C VAL A 198 6.62 19.90 12.34
N VAL A 199 7.93 19.85 12.06
CA VAL A 199 8.69 20.98 11.54
C VAL A 199 8.14 21.41 10.19
N GLU A 200 8.08 20.52 9.21
CA GLU A 200 7.61 20.86 7.86
C GLU A 200 6.15 21.32 7.84
N VAL A 201 5.28 20.66 8.60
CA VAL A 201 3.85 21.05 8.71
C VAL A 201 3.71 22.43 9.33
N SER A 202 4.52 22.76 10.34
CA SER A 202 4.47 24.07 11.00
C SER A 202 5.04 25.18 10.12
N GLN A 203 6.17 24.94 9.44
CA GLN A 203 6.77 25.91 8.53
C GLN A 203 5.92 26.19 7.29
N SER A 204 5.33 25.14 6.70
CA SER A 204 4.41 25.28 5.55
C SER A 204 3.02 25.79 5.93
N ARG A 205 2.69 25.78 7.24
CA ARG A 205 1.33 25.97 7.77
C ARG A 205 0.34 25.03 7.06
N ALA A 206 0.74 23.77 6.87
CA ALA A 206 -0.10 22.73 6.31
C ALA A 206 -1.32 22.45 7.21
N TRP A 207 -2.39 21.93 6.62
CA TRP A 207 -3.59 21.55 7.36
C TRP A 207 -3.28 20.37 8.28
N LYS A 208 -3.40 20.63 9.59
CA LYS A 208 -3.15 19.66 10.68
C LYS A 208 -4.40 18.85 11.02
N ASP A 209 -5.55 19.49 10.93
CA ASP A 209 -6.84 18.95 11.32
C ASP A 209 -7.83 18.99 10.13
N GLY A 210 -8.76 18.04 10.12
CA GLY A 210 -9.75 17.91 9.05
C GLY A 210 -9.32 16.96 7.92
N GLY A 211 -10.27 16.67 7.03
CA GLY A 211 -10.06 15.83 5.84
C GLY A 211 -10.08 16.65 4.56
N ALA A 212 -10.21 15.98 3.41
CA ALA A 212 -10.23 16.62 2.09
C ALA A 212 -11.19 17.82 2.01
N LYS A 213 -12.40 17.71 2.57
CA LYS A 213 -13.40 18.79 2.58
C LYS A 213 -12.89 20.10 3.16
N THR A 214 -12.21 20.04 4.31
CA THR A 214 -11.63 21.23 4.96
C THR A 214 -10.61 21.90 4.04
N VAL A 215 -9.71 21.11 3.45
CA VAL A 215 -8.70 21.62 2.51
C VAL A 215 -9.35 22.24 1.28
N MET A 216 -10.35 21.58 0.69
CA MET A 216 -11.07 22.07 -0.49
C MET A 216 -11.83 23.38 -0.23
N GLU A 217 -12.32 23.59 1.00
CA GLU A 217 -13.00 24.82 1.41
C GLU A 217 -12.03 25.98 1.71
N GLU A 218 -10.89 25.68 2.31
CA GLU A 218 -9.95 26.70 2.82
C GLU A 218 -8.86 27.08 1.82
N ALA A 219 -8.37 26.13 1.01
CA ALA A 219 -7.29 26.39 0.07
C ALA A 219 -7.60 27.54 -0.91
N PRO A 220 -8.80 27.66 -1.52
CA PRO A 220 -9.10 28.78 -2.41
C PRO A 220 -9.05 30.14 -1.69
N LYS A 221 -9.51 30.19 -0.43
CA LYS A 221 -9.48 31.41 0.40
C LYS A 221 -8.03 31.80 0.70
N ARG A 222 -7.16 30.81 0.94
CA ARG A 222 -5.75 31.04 1.18
C ARG A 222 -5.01 31.52 -0.07
N VAL A 223 -5.29 30.95 -1.24
CA VAL A 223 -4.74 31.47 -2.52
C VAL A 223 -5.10 32.94 -2.72
N GLN A 224 -6.36 33.32 -2.47
CA GLN A 224 -6.82 34.70 -2.61
C GLN A 224 -6.14 35.66 -1.64
N ARG A 225 -5.88 35.22 -0.40
CA ARG A 225 -5.32 36.06 0.66
C ARG A 225 -3.79 36.14 0.64
N GLU A 226 -3.13 35.03 0.33
CA GLU A 226 -1.68 34.83 0.57
C GLU A 226 -0.91 34.38 -0.67
N GLY A 227 -1.59 34.21 -1.81
CA GLY A 227 -0.97 33.78 -3.07
C GLY A 227 -0.59 32.31 -3.12
N TRP A 228 -0.02 31.92 -4.27
CA TRP A 228 0.36 30.55 -4.58
C TRP A 228 1.58 30.06 -3.81
N ASP A 229 2.60 30.89 -3.61
CA ASP A 229 3.85 30.45 -2.98
C ASP A 229 3.59 29.78 -1.63
N THR A 230 2.81 30.43 -0.76
CA THR A 230 2.49 29.89 0.55
C THR A 230 1.48 28.74 0.50
N THR A 231 0.51 28.81 -0.42
CA THR A 231 -0.58 27.81 -0.49
C THR A 231 -0.10 26.51 -1.12
N ARG A 232 0.77 26.58 -2.13
CA ARG A 232 1.39 25.44 -2.80
C ARG A 232 2.14 24.56 -1.80
N PHE A 233 2.97 25.15 -0.94
CA PHE A 233 3.72 24.37 0.06
C PHE A 233 2.80 23.73 1.09
N ALA A 234 1.78 24.45 1.58
CA ALA A 234 0.80 23.90 2.52
C ALA A 234 0.04 22.70 1.92
N LEU A 235 -0.44 22.83 0.68
CA LEU A 235 -1.13 21.75 -0.04
C LEU A 235 -0.20 20.55 -0.24
N ALA A 236 1.04 20.80 -0.66
CA ALA A 236 2.00 19.74 -0.93
C ALA A 236 2.31 18.92 0.32
N VAL A 237 2.61 19.59 1.44
CA VAL A 237 2.92 18.93 2.71
C VAL A 237 1.70 18.20 3.26
N THR A 238 0.49 18.76 3.18
CA THR A 238 -0.73 18.06 3.62
C THR A 238 -0.98 16.78 2.83
N VAL A 239 -0.99 16.86 1.49
CA VAL A 239 -1.29 15.70 0.64
C VAL A 239 -0.23 14.61 0.78
N ARG A 240 1.06 14.98 0.81
CA ARG A 240 2.16 14.01 0.98
C ARG A 240 2.20 13.42 2.39
N GLY A 241 1.84 14.21 3.41
CA GLY A 241 1.67 13.74 4.77
C GLY A 241 0.57 12.69 4.88
N TRP A 242 -0.59 12.90 4.26
CA TRP A 242 -1.65 11.89 4.18
C TRP A 242 -1.20 10.64 3.43
N LEU A 243 -0.50 10.80 2.31
CA LEU A 243 0.02 9.69 1.53
C LEU A 243 0.97 8.80 2.34
N LEU A 244 2.00 9.38 2.97
CA LEU A 244 2.92 8.61 3.79
C LEU A 244 2.21 8.01 5.01
N ARG A 245 1.25 8.74 5.61
CA ARG A 245 0.44 8.19 6.69
C ARG A 245 -0.37 6.99 6.21
N ALA A 246 -0.99 7.04 5.04
CA ALA A 246 -1.72 5.92 4.44
C ALA A 246 -0.82 4.70 4.28
N PHE A 247 0.36 4.90 3.70
CA PHE A 247 1.36 3.87 3.49
C PHE A 247 1.81 3.22 4.80
N MET A 248 2.05 4.02 5.85
CA MET A 248 2.42 3.51 7.17
C MET A 248 1.26 2.78 7.85
N GLN A 249 0.04 3.29 7.73
CA GLN A 249 -1.15 2.60 8.25
C GLN A 249 -1.26 1.21 7.62
N GLU A 250 -1.06 1.10 6.32
CA GLU A 250 -1.14 -0.14 5.58
C GLU A 250 -0.01 -1.14 5.89
N ASN A 251 1.25 -0.71 5.79
CA ASN A 251 2.40 -1.62 5.74
C ASN A 251 3.08 -1.82 7.10
N VAL A 252 2.92 -0.88 8.03
CA VAL A 252 3.49 -0.99 9.39
C VAL A 252 2.39 -1.28 10.39
N MET A 253 1.34 -0.45 10.38
CA MET A 253 0.27 -0.56 11.38
C MET A 253 -0.79 -1.57 10.96
N HIS A 254 -0.74 -2.17 9.77
CA HIS A 254 -1.72 -3.11 9.20
C HIS A 254 -3.19 -2.63 9.20
N ASP A 255 -3.44 -1.33 9.32
CA ASP A 255 -4.78 -0.72 9.38
C ASP A 255 -5.20 -0.26 7.98
N ILE A 256 -5.69 -1.22 7.20
CA ILE A 256 -6.06 -0.98 5.81
C ILE A 256 -7.24 0.00 5.69
N GLY A 257 -8.17 -0.02 6.66
CA GLY A 257 -9.29 0.92 6.68
C GLY A 257 -8.82 2.36 6.79
N ALA A 258 -7.94 2.65 7.77
CA ALA A 258 -7.35 3.97 7.92
C ALA A 258 -6.49 4.37 6.70
N ALA A 259 -5.74 3.42 6.12
CA ALA A 259 -4.96 3.68 4.92
C ALA A 259 -5.83 4.15 3.75
N LEU A 260 -6.94 3.45 3.49
CA LEU A 260 -7.90 3.79 2.43
C LEU A 260 -8.51 5.17 2.64
N ASP A 261 -8.83 5.56 3.87
CA ASP A 261 -9.37 6.89 4.18
C ASP A 261 -8.36 8.01 3.84
N PHE A 262 -7.08 7.82 4.17
CA PHE A 262 -6.02 8.78 3.86
C PHE A 262 -5.71 8.85 2.36
N TYR A 263 -5.57 7.71 1.68
CA TYR A 263 -5.41 7.69 0.22
C TYR A 263 -6.59 8.37 -0.49
N THR A 264 -7.82 8.09 -0.04
CA THR A 264 -9.02 8.70 -0.60
C THR A 264 -9.02 10.22 -0.40
N SER A 265 -8.67 10.70 0.79
CA SER A 265 -8.56 12.14 1.07
C SER A 265 -7.52 12.82 0.18
N ALA A 266 -6.37 12.19 -0.05
CA ALA A 266 -5.34 12.70 -0.95
C ALA A 266 -5.85 12.78 -2.39
N ILE A 267 -6.47 11.71 -2.90
CA ILE A 267 -7.02 11.65 -4.27
C ILE A 267 -8.10 12.71 -4.48
N GLU A 268 -9.04 12.86 -3.52
CA GLU A 268 -10.11 13.86 -3.60
C GLU A 268 -9.56 15.28 -3.76
N VAL A 269 -8.58 15.67 -2.94
CA VAL A 269 -7.95 17.00 -3.03
C VAL A 269 -7.19 17.17 -4.35
N ILE A 270 -6.44 16.16 -4.80
CA ILE A 270 -5.68 16.24 -6.05
C ILE A 270 -6.63 16.41 -7.24
N GLN A 271 -7.63 15.53 -7.38
CA GLN A 271 -8.59 15.58 -8.48
C GLN A 271 -9.38 16.89 -8.49
N TRP A 272 -9.87 17.32 -7.32
CA TRP A 272 -10.55 18.59 -7.18
C TRP A 272 -9.65 19.76 -7.59
N GLY A 273 -8.41 19.81 -7.11
CA GLY A 273 -7.48 20.89 -7.41
C GLY A 273 -7.10 20.93 -8.90
N MET A 274 -6.91 19.78 -9.53
CA MET A 274 -6.66 19.65 -10.97
C MET A 274 -7.80 20.26 -11.80
N GLN A 275 -9.06 20.03 -11.40
CA GLN A 275 -10.22 20.60 -12.08
C GLN A 275 -10.38 22.09 -11.79
N ARG A 276 -10.31 22.47 -10.51
CA ARG A 276 -10.56 23.83 -10.03
C ARG A 276 -9.53 24.84 -10.51
N TRP A 277 -8.29 24.40 -10.67
CA TRP A 277 -7.13 25.19 -11.06
C TRP A 277 -6.51 24.66 -12.36
N ARG A 278 -7.33 24.19 -13.29
CA ARG A 278 -6.87 23.65 -14.58
C ARG A 278 -6.02 24.66 -15.37
N ASP A 279 -6.39 25.93 -15.30
CA ASP A 279 -5.76 27.03 -16.04
C ASP A 279 -4.53 27.62 -15.32
N VAL A 280 -4.19 27.12 -14.13
CA VAL A 280 -3.00 27.56 -13.38
C VAL A 280 -1.80 26.67 -13.75
N PRO A 281 -0.65 27.24 -14.11
CA PRO A 281 0.58 26.49 -14.41
C PRO A 281 1.03 25.58 -13.26
N ILE A 282 1.60 24.41 -13.60
CA ILE A 282 2.03 23.40 -12.62
C ILE A 282 3.16 23.91 -11.70
N ASN A 283 4.08 24.72 -12.20
CA ASN A 283 5.11 25.36 -11.38
C ASN A 283 4.51 26.31 -10.32
N GLU A 284 3.34 26.90 -10.56
CA GLU A 284 2.62 27.74 -9.60
C GLU A 284 1.75 26.92 -8.64
N LYS A 285 0.89 26.03 -9.14
CA LYS A 285 -0.02 25.25 -8.26
C LYS A 285 0.64 24.07 -7.57
N GLY A 286 1.78 23.61 -8.06
CA GLY A 286 2.59 22.53 -7.50
C GLY A 286 2.47 21.20 -8.23
N SER A 287 3.53 20.40 -8.11
CA SER A 287 3.68 19.08 -8.74
C SER A 287 2.66 18.05 -8.25
N ILE A 288 2.04 18.27 -7.09
CA ILE A 288 1.03 17.36 -6.53
C ILE A 288 -0.22 17.27 -7.41
N PHE A 289 -0.46 18.27 -8.27
CA PHE A 289 -1.55 18.32 -9.23
C PHE A 289 -1.16 17.83 -10.62
N GLN A 290 0.00 17.17 -10.77
CA GLN A 290 0.34 16.47 -11.99
C GLN A 290 -0.42 15.13 -12.07
N ALA A 291 -0.78 14.73 -13.29
CA ALA A 291 -1.45 13.44 -13.53
C ALA A 291 -0.60 12.25 -13.05
N SER A 292 0.73 12.32 -13.25
CA SER A 292 1.68 11.32 -12.76
C SER A 292 1.62 11.12 -11.24
N PHE A 293 1.55 12.21 -10.47
CA PHE A 293 1.44 12.14 -9.02
C PHE A 293 0.12 11.50 -8.60
N LEU A 294 -1.01 11.93 -9.18
CA LEU A 294 -2.32 11.32 -8.93
C LEU A 294 -2.32 9.81 -9.23
N ARG A 295 -1.73 9.42 -10.38
CA ARG A 295 -1.62 8.04 -10.81
C ARG A 295 -0.86 7.18 -9.81
N GLY A 296 0.28 7.67 -9.31
CA GLY A 296 1.04 7.02 -8.25
C GLY A 296 0.21 6.76 -6.99
N VAL A 297 -0.52 7.78 -6.52
CA VAL A 297 -1.41 7.64 -5.35
C VAL A 297 -2.56 6.65 -5.61
N LYS A 298 -3.14 6.65 -6.82
CA LYS A 298 -4.17 5.67 -7.21
C LYS A 298 -3.64 4.24 -7.18
N CYS A 299 -2.44 3.99 -7.70
CA CYS A 299 -1.81 2.67 -7.66
C CYS A 299 -1.65 2.17 -6.22
N LEU A 300 -1.12 2.99 -5.31
CA LEU A 300 -0.98 2.64 -3.90
C LEU A 300 -2.33 2.36 -3.21
N ARG A 301 -3.36 3.16 -3.53
CA ARG A 301 -4.72 2.90 -3.02
C ARG A 301 -5.27 1.56 -3.53
N LEU A 302 -5.01 1.22 -4.79
CA LEU A 302 -5.48 -0.04 -5.40
C LEU A 302 -4.78 -1.27 -4.79
N ASP A 303 -3.50 -1.15 -4.44
CA ASP A 303 -2.79 -2.17 -3.64
C ASP A 303 -3.47 -2.37 -2.27
N ALA A 304 -3.81 -1.28 -1.58
CA ALA A 304 -4.56 -1.34 -0.32
C ALA A 304 -5.95 -1.96 -0.51
N CYS A 305 -6.64 -1.72 -1.64
CA CYS A 305 -7.90 -2.40 -1.98
C CYS A 305 -7.72 -3.92 -2.17
N ILE A 306 -6.67 -4.37 -2.86
CA ILE A 306 -6.36 -5.81 -2.98
C ILE A 306 -6.16 -6.43 -1.59
N LYS A 307 -5.38 -5.78 -0.72
CA LYS A 307 -5.12 -6.27 0.64
C LYS A 307 -6.42 -6.33 1.46
N ALA A 308 -7.25 -5.28 1.41
CA ALA A 308 -8.56 -5.24 2.08
C ALA A 308 -9.47 -6.39 1.63
N TYR A 309 -9.53 -6.66 0.32
CA TYR A 309 -10.30 -7.79 -0.19
C TYR A 309 -9.74 -9.13 0.29
N THR A 310 -8.40 -9.24 0.34
CA THR A 310 -7.70 -10.48 0.71
C THR A 310 -7.88 -10.85 2.18
N GLU A 311 -7.99 -9.89 3.09
CA GLU A 311 -8.28 -10.14 4.52
C GLU A 311 -9.67 -10.77 4.73
N HIS A 312 -10.65 -10.39 3.91
CA HIS A 312 -12.02 -10.86 3.99
C HIS A 312 -12.55 -11.23 2.60
N ARG A 313 -12.07 -12.36 2.07
CA ARG A 313 -12.40 -12.83 0.72
C ARG A 313 -13.88 -13.24 0.60
N GLY A 314 -14.43 -13.00 -0.58
CA GLY A 314 -15.75 -13.50 -0.99
C GLY A 314 -16.81 -12.41 -1.12
N PRO A 315 -18.08 -12.80 -1.38
CA PRO A 315 -19.16 -11.85 -1.67
C PRO A 315 -19.50 -10.89 -0.52
N SER A 316 -19.15 -11.24 0.72
CA SER A 316 -19.33 -10.41 1.92
C SER A 316 -18.17 -9.45 2.19
N SER A 317 -17.16 -9.40 1.31
CA SER A 317 -16.04 -8.48 1.47
C SER A 317 -16.52 -7.03 1.49
N LYS A 318 -16.02 -6.25 2.45
CA LYS A 318 -16.29 -4.80 2.52
C LYS A 318 -15.60 -4.03 1.38
N MET A 319 -14.69 -4.66 0.65
CA MET A 319 -14.04 -4.12 -0.54
C MET A 319 -14.54 -4.86 -1.79
N PRO A 320 -15.54 -4.34 -2.52
CA PRO A 320 -16.07 -5.02 -3.70
C PRO A 320 -15.02 -5.14 -4.80
N LEU A 321 -14.92 -6.32 -5.43
CA LEU A 321 -14.07 -6.56 -6.61
C LEU A 321 -14.34 -5.56 -7.75
N SER A 322 -15.58 -5.07 -7.88
CA SER A 322 -15.96 -4.06 -8.86
C SER A 322 -15.22 -2.73 -8.67
N GLN A 323 -14.85 -2.35 -7.44
CA GLN A 323 -14.06 -1.14 -7.20
C GLN A 323 -12.62 -1.30 -7.69
N ILE A 324 -12.04 -2.50 -7.51
CA ILE A 324 -10.71 -2.83 -8.03
C ILE A 324 -10.71 -2.78 -9.56
N LEU A 325 -11.72 -3.40 -10.20
CA LEU A 325 -11.86 -3.36 -11.66
C LEU A 325 -12.07 -1.94 -12.20
N ALA A 326 -12.92 -1.15 -11.53
CA ALA A 326 -13.17 0.23 -11.96
C ALA A 326 -11.88 1.06 -11.93
N GLY A 327 -11.08 0.96 -10.87
CA GLY A 327 -9.79 1.64 -10.80
C GLY A 327 -8.77 1.12 -11.81
N ALA A 328 -8.77 -0.19 -12.09
CA ALA A 328 -7.94 -0.77 -13.15
C ALA A 328 -8.29 -0.19 -14.53
N ASN A 329 -9.57 -0.14 -14.87
CA ASN A 329 -10.02 0.42 -16.15
C ASN A 329 -9.74 1.93 -16.24
N GLU A 330 -9.94 2.68 -15.15
CA GLU A 330 -9.58 4.11 -15.12
C GLU A 330 -8.09 4.33 -15.42
N LEU A 331 -7.19 3.50 -14.87
CA LEU A 331 -5.77 3.56 -15.18
C LEU A 331 -5.47 3.21 -16.64
N LEU A 332 -6.12 2.18 -17.19
CA LEU A 332 -5.97 1.80 -18.60
C LEU A 332 -6.45 2.90 -19.55
N ASP A 333 -7.61 3.50 -19.26
CA ASP A 333 -8.17 4.58 -20.06
C ASP A 333 -7.24 5.81 -20.03
N GLU A 334 -6.73 6.17 -18.85
CA GLU A 334 -5.77 7.26 -18.66
C GLU A 334 -4.47 7.03 -19.44
N LEU A 335 -3.98 5.79 -19.49
CA LEU A 335 -2.71 5.42 -20.13
C LEU A 335 -2.85 5.00 -21.59
N SER A 336 -4.07 4.92 -22.13
CA SER A 336 -4.32 4.51 -23.52
C SER A 336 -3.65 5.40 -24.57
N ALA A 337 -3.43 6.67 -24.24
CA ALA A 337 -2.76 7.65 -25.08
C ALA A 337 -1.29 7.91 -24.68
N ALA A 338 -0.76 7.18 -23.69
CA ALA A 338 0.62 7.35 -23.25
C ALA A 338 1.59 6.84 -24.34
N PRO A 339 2.80 7.44 -24.46
CA PRO A 339 3.80 6.97 -25.41
C PRO A 339 4.21 5.53 -25.09
N GLY A 340 4.59 4.76 -26.10
CA GLY A 340 5.08 3.38 -25.94
C GLY A 340 6.55 3.31 -25.48
N GLU A 341 7.25 4.43 -25.53
CA GLU A 341 8.69 4.55 -25.30
C GLU A 341 8.98 5.83 -24.49
N PRO A 342 10.08 5.88 -23.72
CA PRO A 342 10.49 7.09 -23.00
C PRO A 342 10.88 8.20 -23.98
N ASP A 343 10.46 9.43 -23.71
CA ASP A 343 10.93 10.62 -24.42
C ASP A 343 12.21 11.20 -23.79
N GLU A 344 12.91 12.06 -24.53
CA GLU A 344 14.14 12.70 -24.07
C GLU A 344 13.91 13.70 -22.91
N GLU A 345 12.70 14.26 -22.79
CA GLU A 345 12.39 15.32 -21.82
C GLU A 345 12.15 14.77 -20.40
N THR A 346 11.38 13.69 -20.30
CA THR A 346 11.02 13.04 -19.04
C THR A 346 12.01 11.94 -18.66
N GLY A 347 12.62 11.30 -19.66
CA GLY A 347 13.62 10.26 -19.49
C GLY A 347 13.05 8.91 -19.00
N ILE A 348 13.93 7.91 -19.00
CA ILE A 348 13.59 6.51 -18.67
C ILE A 348 12.96 6.38 -17.28
N PRO A 349 13.53 6.93 -16.18
CA PRO A 349 12.97 6.69 -14.84
C PRO A 349 11.53 7.17 -14.71
N TYR A 350 11.20 8.35 -15.24
CA TYR A 350 9.85 8.90 -15.19
C TYR A 350 8.86 8.03 -15.97
N PHE A 351 9.23 7.66 -17.20
CA PHE A 351 8.43 6.77 -18.03
C PHE A 351 8.14 5.44 -17.35
N MET A 352 9.14 4.84 -16.71
CA MET A 352 8.97 3.58 -15.99
C MET A 352 8.02 3.74 -14.80
N CYS A 353 8.26 4.70 -13.91
CA CYS A 353 7.47 4.92 -12.69
C CYS A 353 6.01 5.28 -13.00
N PHE A 354 5.78 6.13 -14.00
CA PHE A 354 4.47 6.74 -14.19
C PHE A 354 3.73 6.23 -15.41
N THR A 355 4.35 5.51 -16.34
CA THR A 355 3.65 4.95 -17.51
C THR A 355 3.68 3.43 -17.49
N ARG A 356 4.87 2.84 -17.55
CA ARG A 356 5.02 1.39 -17.77
C ARG A 356 4.55 0.56 -16.57
N TYR A 357 4.98 0.87 -15.35
CA TYR A 357 4.56 0.14 -14.14
C TYR A 357 3.06 0.31 -13.84
N PRO A 358 2.49 1.53 -13.88
CA PRO A 358 1.04 1.71 -13.71
C PRO A 358 0.20 0.96 -14.75
N LEU A 359 0.65 0.89 -16.01
CA LEU A 359 -0.02 0.13 -17.06
C LEU A 359 0.01 -1.38 -16.75
N ALA A 360 1.17 -1.93 -16.41
CA ALA A 360 1.29 -3.33 -16.01
C ALA A 360 0.45 -3.65 -14.77
N HIS A 361 0.44 -2.75 -13.79
CA HIS A 361 -0.37 -2.86 -12.58
C HIS A 361 -1.88 -2.87 -12.92
N ALA A 362 -2.35 -2.02 -13.83
CA ALA A 362 -3.74 -2.03 -14.25
C ALA A 362 -4.17 -3.38 -14.87
N HIS A 363 -3.32 -4.00 -15.70
CA HIS A 363 -3.55 -5.36 -16.20
C HIS A 363 -3.52 -6.42 -15.09
N SER A 364 -2.61 -6.29 -14.12
CA SER A 364 -2.56 -7.17 -12.96
C SER A 364 -3.86 -7.13 -12.13
N LEU A 365 -4.39 -5.93 -11.89
CA LEU A 365 -5.66 -5.72 -11.18
C LEU A 365 -6.84 -6.38 -11.91
N ARG A 366 -6.85 -6.34 -13.26
CA ARG A 366 -7.84 -7.09 -14.07
C ARG A 366 -7.67 -8.59 -13.91
N GLY A 367 -6.44 -9.10 -13.92
CA GLY A 367 -6.13 -10.50 -13.63
C GLY A 367 -6.69 -10.93 -12.27
N PHE A 368 -6.41 -10.13 -11.24
CA PHE A 368 -6.89 -10.33 -9.88
C PHE A 368 -8.43 -10.36 -9.81
N TYR A 369 -9.09 -9.39 -10.45
CA TYR A 369 -10.54 -9.34 -10.55
C TYR A 369 -11.11 -10.63 -11.16
N HIS A 370 -10.66 -10.99 -12.37
CA HIS A 370 -11.18 -12.14 -13.10
C HIS A 370 -10.96 -13.46 -12.34
N GLN A 371 -9.79 -13.61 -11.71
CA GLN A 371 -9.46 -14.79 -10.92
C GLN A 371 -10.38 -14.93 -9.71
N HIS A 372 -10.67 -13.82 -9.01
CA HIS A 372 -11.49 -13.86 -7.81
C HIS A 372 -12.99 -13.93 -8.09
N ILE A 373 -13.50 -13.34 -9.18
CA ILE A 373 -14.88 -13.60 -9.59
C ILE A 373 -15.06 -15.08 -9.99
N ALA A 374 -14.09 -15.68 -10.67
CA ALA A 374 -14.14 -17.08 -11.06
C ALA A 374 -14.18 -18.01 -9.83
N ARG A 375 -13.35 -17.72 -8.83
CA ARG A 375 -13.36 -18.43 -7.54
C ARG A 375 -14.71 -18.30 -6.81
N ASN A 376 -15.28 -17.09 -6.77
CA ASN A 376 -16.58 -16.86 -6.14
C ASN A 376 -17.71 -17.56 -6.89
N ALA A 377 -17.71 -17.51 -8.23
CA ALA A 377 -18.68 -18.18 -9.09
C ALA A 377 -18.61 -19.71 -8.93
N ARG A 378 -17.39 -20.27 -8.90
CA ARG A 378 -17.17 -21.69 -8.63
C ARG A 378 -17.74 -22.11 -7.27
N GLN A 379 -17.51 -21.31 -6.23
CA GLN A 379 -18.07 -21.56 -4.88
C GLN A 379 -19.59 -21.48 -4.86
N ALA A 380 -20.18 -20.60 -5.68
CA ALA A 380 -21.62 -20.46 -5.84
C ALA A 380 -22.26 -21.54 -6.74
N GLY A 381 -21.47 -22.48 -7.29
CA GLY A 381 -21.96 -23.54 -8.17
C GLY A 381 -22.33 -23.05 -9.58
N SER A 382 -21.73 -21.95 -10.05
CA SER A 382 -21.91 -21.47 -11.42
C SER A 382 -21.37 -22.48 -12.47
N PRO A 383 -21.86 -22.42 -13.73
CA PRO A 383 -21.42 -23.33 -14.79
C PRO A 383 -19.90 -23.38 -14.96
N ALA A 384 -19.37 -24.59 -15.14
CA ALA A 384 -17.92 -24.81 -15.26
C ALA A 384 -17.28 -24.03 -16.43
N LEU A 385 -18.02 -23.84 -17.53
CA LEU A 385 -17.57 -23.08 -18.69
C LEU A 385 -17.34 -21.60 -18.34
N GLU A 386 -18.32 -20.94 -17.73
CA GLU A 386 -18.22 -19.52 -17.32
C GLU A 386 -17.08 -19.29 -16.32
N VAL A 387 -16.91 -20.24 -15.39
CA VAL A 387 -15.80 -20.24 -14.43
C VAL A 387 -14.46 -20.38 -15.16
N SER A 388 -14.35 -21.29 -16.12
CA SER A 388 -13.14 -21.51 -16.92
C SER A 388 -12.80 -20.28 -17.77
N GLU A 389 -13.77 -19.70 -18.48
CA GLU A 389 -13.60 -18.47 -19.27
C GLU A 389 -13.10 -17.30 -18.41
N SER A 390 -13.62 -17.17 -17.19
CA SER A 390 -13.16 -16.15 -16.25
C SER A 390 -11.71 -16.39 -15.81
N PHE A 391 -11.30 -17.63 -15.58
CA PHE A 391 -9.89 -17.94 -15.29
C PHE A 391 -8.98 -17.73 -16.52
N GLN A 392 -9.45 -18.01 -17.73
CA GLN A 392 -8.70 -17.70 -18.96
C GLN A 392 -8.53 -16.19 -19.14
N ALA A 393 -9.57 -15.39 -18.85
CA ALA A 393 -9.47 -13.94 -18.85
C ALA A 393 -8.46 -13.43 -17.80
N ALA A 394 -8.41 -14.07 -16.63
CA ALA A 394 -7.41 -13.76 -15.61
C ALA A 394 -5.99 -14.05 -16.11
N ALA A 395 -5.76 -15.24 -16.69
CA ALA A 395 -4.47 -15.62 -17.26
C ALA A 395 -4.02 -14.63 -18.35
N ALA A 396 -4.93 -14.25 -19.27
CA ALA A 396 -4.64 -13.28 -20.32
C ALA A 396 -4.21 -11.92 -19.76
N ALA A 397 -4.92 -11.41 -18.75
CA ALA A 397 -4.58 -10.15 -18.12
C ALA A 397 -3.25 -10.20 -17.36
N TYR A 398 -2.95 -11.29 -16.66
CA TYR A 398 -1.65 -11.48 -16.01
C TYR A 398 -0.50 -11.63 -16.99
N MET A 399 -0.70 -12.30 -18.14
CA MET A 399 0.30 -12.36 -19.20
C MET A 399 0.59 -10.96 -19.77
N GLN A 400 -0.45 -10.15 -20.01
CA GLN A 400 -0.28 -8.75 -20.43
C GLN A 400 0.52 -7.94 -19.41
N ALA A 401 0.20 -8.08 -18.11
CA ALA A 401 0.98 -7.44 -17.05
C ALA A 401 2.45 -7.88 -17.08
N ALA A 402 2.71 -9.20 -17.20
CA ALA A 402 4.06 -9.74 -17.27
C ALA A 402 4.84 -9.21 -18.49
N ASP A 403 4.20 -9.10 -19.65
CA ASP A 403 4.83 -8.59 -20.89
C ASP A 403 5.22 -7.11 -20.78
N ILE A 404 4.47 -6.34 -19.98
CA ILE A 404 4.73 -4.91 -19.78
C ILE A 404 5.76 -4.68 -18.67
N PHE A 405 5.76 -5.47 -17.60
CA PHE A 405 6.80 -5.37 -16.57
C PHE A 405 8.21 -5.61 -17.16
N PRO A 406 9.25 -4.93 -16.65
CA PRO A 406 10.62 -5.18 -17.09
C PRO A 406 11.02 -6.64 -16.80
N GLN A 407 11.73 -7.28 -17.74
CA GLN A 407 12.12 -8.69 -17.62
C GLN A 407 13.04 -8.96 -16.43
N ASP A 408 13.75 -7.95 -15.97
CA ASP A 408 14.64 -7.97 -14.80
C ASP A 408 13.93 -7.55 -13.50
N ASP A 409 12.63 -7.25 -13.53
CA ASP A 409 11.80 -7.03 -12.34
C ASP A 409 11.16 -8.33 -11.85
N GLU A 410 11.18 -8.58 -10.55
CA GLU A 410 10.52 -9.76 -9.94
C GLU A 410 9.02 -9.84 -10.26
N LYS A 411 8.35 -8.70 -10.47
CA LYS A 411 6.95 -8.65 -10.90
C LYS A 411 6.74 -9.35 -12.24
N HIS A 412 7.72 -9.38 -13.15
CA HIS A 412 7.59 -10.10 -14.43
C HIS A 412 7.29 -11.59 -14.21
N VAL A 413 8.19 -12.28 -13.49
CA VAL A 413 8.04 -13.72 -13.23
C VAL A 413 6.88 -14.03 -12.29
N MET A 414 6.57 -13.15 -11.34
CA MET A 414 5.39 -13.30 -10.47
C MET A 414 4.09 -13.29 -11.26
N HIS A 415 3.94 -12.41 -12.26
CA HIS A 415 2.71 -12.35 -13.05
C HIS A 415 2.61 -13.51 -14.06
N LEU A 416 3.73 -14.04 -14.54
CA LEU A 416 3.73 -15.31 -15.26
C LEU A 416 3.25 -16.47 -14.37
N HIS A 417 3.69 -16.51 -13.11
CA HIS A 417 3.21 -17.48 -12.14
C HIS A 417 1.69 -17.35 -11.91
N PHE A 418 1.17 -16.13 -11.71
CA PHE A 418 -0.27 -15.92 -11.56
C PHE A 418 -1.07 -16.35 -12.81
N ALA A 419 -0.49 -16.19 -14.00
CA ALA A 419 -1.08 -16.70 -15.24
C ALA A 419 -1.08 -18.24 -15.29
N VAL A 420 0.00 -18.91 -14.87
CA VAL A 420 0.06 -20.38 -14.75
C VAL A 420 -1.02 -20.89 -13.80
N ASP A 421 -1.12 -20.29 -12.61
CA ASP A 421 -2.14 -20.61 -11.61
C ASP A 421 -3.55 -20.47 -12.19
N ALA A 422 -3.82 -19.38 -12.91
CA ALA A 422 -5.12 -19.16 -13.55
C ALA A 422 -5.40 -20.18 -14.66
N LEU A 423 -4.43 -20.52 -15.52
CA LEU A 423 -4.61 -21.53 -16.56
C LEU A 423 -4.85 -22.93 -15.98
N MET A 424 -4.17 -23.28 -14.90
CA MET A 424 -4.42 -24.54 -14.19
C MET A 424 -5.82 -24.58 -13.58
N GLU A 425 -6.31 -23.46 -13.06
CA GLU A 425 -7.68 -23.35 -12.54
C GLU A 425 -8.74 -23.37 -13.65
N ALA A 426 -8.40 -22.90 -14.85
CA ALA A 426 -9.26 -22.97 -16.04
C ALA A 426 -9.37 -24.39 -16.60
N GLY A 427 -8.38 -25.25 -16.36
CA GLY A 427 -8.24 -26.53 -17.06
C GLY A 427 -7.71 -26.31 -18.47
N SER A 428 -6.41 -26.03 -18.61
CA SER A 428 -5.81 -25.64 -19.88
C SER A 428 -4.88 -26.72 -20.45
N PRO A 429 -4.58 -26.70 -21.77
CA PRO A 429 -3.63 -27.62 -22.39
C PRO A 429 -2.25 -27.58 -21.73
N ALA A 430 -1.63 -28.76 -21.58
CA ALA A 430 -0.29 -28.91 -21.00
C ALA A 430 0.76 -28.07 -21.73
N SER A 431 0.68 -27.99 -23.07
CA SER A 431 1.56 -27.17 -23.90
C SER A 431 1.49 -25.67 -23.55
N GLN A 432 0.30 -25.13 -23.28
CA GLN A 432 0.12 -23.73 -22.92
C GLN A 432 0.74 -23.41 -21.56
N ILE A 433 0.50 -24.28 -20.57
CA ILE A 433 1.10 -24.15 -19.23
C ILE A 433 2.63 -24.29 -19.31
N LEU A 434 3.13 -25.27 -20.07
CA LEU A 434 4.55 -25.49 -20.25
C LEU A 434 5.24 -24.27 -20.90
N GLY A 435 4.59 -23.64 -21.89
CA GLY A 435 5.10 -22.42 -22.51
C GLY A 435 5.31 -21.28 -21.51
N LEU A 436 4.40 -21.09 -20.55
CA LEU A 436 4.58 -20.09 -19.49
C LEU A 436 5.66 -20.51 -18.48
N LEU A 437 5.72 -21.78 -18.11
CA LEU A 437 6.76 -22.29 -17.21
C LEU A 437 8.16 -22.18 -17.82
N ASP A 438 8.29 -22.33 -19.14
CA ASP A 438 9.54 -22.06 -19.87
C ASP A 438 9.94 -20.58 -19.78
N ARG A 439 8.97 -19.66 -19.94
CA ARG A 439 9.23 -18.23 -19.75
C ARG A 439 9.66 -17.89 -18.33
N ILE A 440 9.05 -18.50 -17.31
CA ILE A 440 9.48 -18.35 -15.91
C ILE A 440 10.92 -18.87 -15.73
N ARG A 441 11.23 -20.06 -16.25
CA ARG A 441 12.58 -20.65 -16.20
C ARG A 441 13.63 -19.67 -16.77
N ASP A 442 13.32 -19.07 -17.92
CA ASP A 442 14.24 -18.16 -18.61
C ASP A 442 14.34 -16.78 -17.93
N GLY A 443 13.26 -16.33 -17.28
CA GLY A 443 13.23 -15.08 -16.51
C GLY A 443 13.95 -15.14 -15.17
N ILE A 444 13.96 -16.30 -14.49
CA ILE A 444 14.56 -16.45 -13.14
C ILE A 444 16.01 -15.95 -13.09
N PRO A 445 16.94 -16.37 -13.97
CA PRO A 445 18.32 -15.87 -13.94
C PRO A 445 18.43 -14.36 -14.14
N ILE A 446 17.55 -13.77 -14.96
CA ILE A 446 17.54 -12.34 -15.26
C ILE A 446 17.10 -11.55 -14.02
N VAL A 447 15.96 -11.92 -13.43
CA VAL A 447 15.42 -11.32 -12.22
C VAL A 447 16.38 -11.44 -11.05
N LYS A 448 17.02 -12.61 -10.87
CA LYS A 448 17.97 -12.84 -9.78
C LYS A 448 19.19 -11.91 -9.83
N ARG A 449 19.52 -11.31 -10.98
CA ARG A 449 20.59 -10.31 -11.04
C ARG A 449 20.34 -9.12 -10.11
N ILE A 450 19.08 -8.77 -9.86
CA ILE A 450 18.68 -7.65 -8.98
C ILE A 450 17.97 -8.15 -7.71
N TRP A 451 17.02 -9.07 -7.84
CA TRP A 451 16.00 -9.36 -6.81
C TRP A 451 16.22 -10.64 -6.03
N GLU A 452 17.35 -11.33 -6.20
CA GLU A 452 17.65 -12.59 -5.48
C GLU A 452 17.52 -12.47 -3.95
N PHE A 453 17.75 -11.28 -3.41
CA PHE A 453 17.71 -10.99 -1.98
C PHE A 453 16.63 -9.95 -1.63
N SER A 454 15.61 -9.82 -2.46
CA SER A 454 14.48 -8.93 -2.18
C SER A 454 13.66 -9.41 -0.98
N ALA A 455 12.88 -8.50 -0.41
CA ALA A 455 11.91 -8.82 0.62
C ALA A 455 10.98 -9.95 0.19
N ASP A 456 10.50 -9.91 -1.05
CA ASP A 456 9.57 -10.89 -1.60
C ASP A 456 10.25 -12.25 -1.85
N ALA A 457 11.51 -12.24 -2.33
CA ALA A 457 12.32 -13.45 -2.46
C ALA A 457 12.48 -14.16 -1.11
N VAL A 458 12.85 -13.41 -0.06
CA VAL A 458 13.02 -13.94 1.30
C VAL A 458 11.68 -14.36 1.93
N SER A 459 10.57 -13.71 1.57
CA SER A 459 9.24 -13.95 2.14
C SER A 459 8.44 -15.07 1.45
N GLY A 460 9.02 -15.76 0.45
CA GLY A 460 8.44 -16.97 -0.12
C GLY A 460 8.21 -16.96 -1.64
N CYS A 461 8.53 -15.87 -2.35
CA CYS A 461 8.48 -15.86 -3.82
C CYS A 461 9.39 -16.95 -4.41
N ASP A 462 10.58 -17.16 -3.84
CA ASP A 462 11.49 -18.23 -4.28
C ASP A 462 10.86 -19.63 -4.11
N ALA A 463 10.03 -19.83 -3.09
CA ALA A 463 9.32 -21.09 -2.88
C ALA A 463 8.23 -21.31 -3.96
N MET A 464 7.56 -20.24 -4.42
CA MET A 464 6.59 -20.32 -5.52
C MET A 464 7.29 -20.66 -6.83
N LEU A 465 8.37 -19.97 -7.18
CA LEU A 465 9.14 -20.24 -8.40
C LEU A 465 9.75 -21.64 -8.39
N TYR A 466 10.17 -22.15 -7.21
CA TYR A 466 10.61 -23.54 -7.08
C TYR A 466 9.49 -24.55 -7.39
N ARG A 467 8.25 -24.28 -6.94
CA ARG A 467 7.09 -25.13 -7.27
C ARG A 467 6.81 -25.12 -8.76
N ASP A 468 6.91 -23.97 -9.42
CA ASP A 468 6.76 -23.86 -10.87
C ASP A 468 7.81 -24.69 -11.61
N MET A 469 9.08 -24.62 -11.21
CA MET A 469 10.15 -25.42 -11.82
C MET A 469 9.95 -26.93 -11.58
N SER A 470 9.44 -27.30 -10.41
CA SER A 470 9.07 -28.68 -10.08
C SER A 470 7.91 -29.17 -10.97
N LEU A 471 6.87 -28.35 -11.15
CA LEU A 471 5.75 -28.62 -12.04
C LEU A 471 6.22 -28.78 -13.49
N ARG A 472 7.06 -27.87 -13.96
CA ARG A 472 7.66 -27.90 -15.29
C ARG A 472 8.37 -29.22 -15.54
N LYS A 473 9.25 -29.64 -14.61
CA LYS A 473 9.98 -30.91 -14.72
C LYS A 473 9.03 -32.10 -14.83
N ARG A 474 7.96 -32.14 -14.01
CA ARG A 474 6.96 -33.21 -14.07
C ARG A 474 6.21 -33.22 -15.40
N LEU A 475 5.77 -32.07 -15.90
CA LEU A 475 5.04 -31.99 -17.16
C LEU A 475 5.90 -32.45 -18.34
N VAL A 476 7.15 -31.99 -18.42
CA VAL A 476 8.10 -32.43 -19.46
C VAL A 476 8.29 -33.94 -19.42
N GLN A 477 8.52 -34.52 -18.24
CA GLN A 477 8.71 -35.96 -18.08
C GLN A 477 7.46 -36.73 -18.53
N ARG A 478 6.27 -36.35 -18.07
CA ARG A 478 5.02 -37.04 -18.42
C ARG A 478 4.69 -36.94 -19.91
N MET A 479 5.04 -35.82 -20.56
CA MET A 479 4.88 -35.68 -22.01
C MET A 479 5.87 -36.56 -22.78
N GLN A 480 7.13 -36.66 -22.32
CA GLN A 480 8.13 -37.55 -22.92
C GLN A 480 7.77 -39.03 -22.76
N ASP A 481 7.20 -39.40 -21.61
CA ASP A 481 6.74 -40.76 -21.31
C ASP A 481 5.41 -41.11 -22.01
N GLY A 482 4.83 -40.19 -22.78
CA GLY A 482 3.54 -40.39 -23.46
C GLY A 482 2.33 -40.46 -22.52
N GLN A 483 2.48 -40.07 -21.25
CA GLN A 483 1.42 -40.10 -20.24
C GLN A 483 0.45 -38.92 -20.35
N ILE A 484 0.88 -37.82 -20.98
CA ILE A 484 0.07 -36.64 -21.28
C ILE A 484 0.39 -36.20 -22.71
N ALA A 485 -0.64 -35.97 -23.53
CA ALA A 485 -0.49 -35.34 -24.83
C ALA A 485 -0.35 -33.80 -24.69
N ALA A 486 0.21 -33.12 -25.69
CA ALA A 486 0.42 -31.67 -25.64
C ALA A 486 -0.89 -30.85 -25.49
N ASP A 487 -1.98 -31.36 -26.05
CA ASP A 487 -3.35 -30.86 -25.93
C ASP A 487 -4.11 -31.42 -24.71
N GLY A 488 -3.47 -32.32 -23.95
CA GLY A 488 -4.00 -32.88 -22.71
C GLY A 488 -4.27 -31.79 -21.68
N ILE A 489 -5.47 -31.79 -21.12
CA ILE A 489 -5.93 -30.78 -20.16
C ILE A 489 -5.33 -31.04 -18.79
N ILE A 490 -4.73 -29.99 -18.19
CA ILE A 490 -4.19 -30.02 -16.83
C ILE A 490 -5.06 -29.16 -15.92
N CYS A 491 -5.50 -29.71 -14.80
CA CYS A 491 -6.28 -28.98 -13.80
C CYS A 491 -5.70 -29.06 -12.38
N THR A 492 -6.04 -28.07 -11.54
CA THR A 492 -5.64 -28.00 -10.12
C THR A 492 -6.03 -29.22 -9.28
N LEU A 493 -7.10 -29.94 -9.65
CA LEU A 493 -7.54 -31.17 -8.97
C LEU A 493 -6.64 -32.37 -9.25
N GLU A 494 -6.04 -32.46 -10.44
CA GLU A 494 -5.04 -33.49 -10.75
C GLU A 494 -3.71 -33.20 -10.04
N HIS A 495 -3.34 -31.93 -9.84
CA HIS A 495 -2.16 -31.56 -9.06
C HIS A 495 -2.25 -31.95 -7.58
N ARG A 496 -3.45 -31.96 -6.98
CA ARG A 496 -3.62 -32.43 -5.58
C ARG A 496 -3.57 -33.95 -5.47
N ARG A 497 -4.04 -34.70 -6.47
CA ARG A 497 -3.87 -36.17 -6.55
C ARG A 497 -2.43 -36.60 -6.86
N LEU A 498 -1.54 -35.66 -7.12
CA LEU A 498 -0.10 -35.89 -7.34
C LEU A 498 0.75 -35.65 -6.07
N HIS A 499 0.10 -35.33 -4.93
CA HIS A 499 0.73 -35.19 -3.61
C HIS A 499 0.37 -36.31 -2.63
N ASP A 500 -0.54 -37.20 -3.01
CA ASP A 500 -0.74 -38.54 -2.42
C ASP A 500 -0.09 -39.57 -3.36
#